data_AF-A0A924P516-F1
#
_entry.id   AF-A0A924P516-F1
#
_cell.length_a   1.000
_cell.length_b   1.000
_cell.length_c   1.000
_cell.angle_alpha   90.00
_cell.angle_beta   90.00
_cell.angle_gamma   90.00
#
_symmetry.space_group_name_H-M   'P 1'
#
loop_
_entity.id
_entity.type
_entity.pdbx_description
1 polymer ?
#
loop_
_entity_poly.entity_id
_entity_poly.type
_entity_poly.pdbx_seq_one_letter_code
_entity_poly.pdbx_strand_id
1 'polypeptide(L)' 'MNDFITIQDAAGATHIIFTRHITNLTIQSTTAKIHINSGGSSMTVHTSYSIKELMELIIKQPSNG' A
#
# COMPACT_ATOMS: atom_id res chain seq x y z
N MET A 1 -5.29 12.89 7.74
CA MET A 1 -4.79 11.87 6.80
C MET A 1 -5.94 10.91 6.54
N ASN A 2 -6.34 10.67 5.29
CA ASN A 2 -7.18 9.51 5.03
C ASN A 2 -6.39 8.26 5.41
N ASP A 3 -6.98 7.43 6.26
CA ASP A 3 -6.30 6.27 6.84
C ASP A 3 -6.12 5.12 5.85
N PHE A 4 -6.45 5.29 4.57
CA PHE A 4 -6.35 4.24 3.57
C PHE A 4 -5.93 4.75 2.18
N ILE A 5 -5.34 3.85 1.40
CA ILE A 5 -5.06 3.97 -0.03
C ILE A 5 -5.76 2.85 -0.79
N THR A 6 -6.01 3.07 -2.08
CA THR A 6 -6.48 2.03 -2.99
C THR A 6 -5.36 1.69 -3.95
N ILE A 7 -5.04 0.40 -4.09
CA ILE A 7 -4.06 -0.07 -5.07
C ILE A 7 -4.64 -1.20 -5.91
N GLN A 8 -4.19 -1.32 -7.15
CA GLN A 8 -4.44 -2.50 -7.96
C GLN A 8 -3.23 -3.43 -7.87
N ASP A 9 -3.47 -4.72 -7.64
CA ASP A 9 -2.42 -5.72 -7.65
C ASP A 9 -2.08 -6.18 -9.08
N ALA A 10 -1.04 -6.99 -9.20
CA ALA A 10 -0.60 -7.55 -10.48
C ALA A 10 -1.64 -8.49 -11.14
N ALA A 11 -2.61 -9.02 -10.40
CA ALA A 11 -3.71 -9.83 -10.92
C ALA A 11 -4.91 -8.98 -11.36
N GLY A 12 -4.82 -7.64 -11.22
CA GLY A 12 -5.88 -6.71 -11.58
C GLY A 12 -6.92 -6.51 -10.47
N ALA A 13 -6.76 -7.11 -9.30
CA ALA A 13 -7.66 -6.93 -8.16
C ALA A 13 -7.37 -5.62 -7.43
N THR A 14 -8.44 -4.95 -6.99
CA THR A 14 -8.34 -3.68 -6.26
C THR A 14 -8.39 -3.93 -4.76
N HIS A 15 -7.41 -3.38 -4.04
CA HIS A 15 -7.25 -3.51 -2.59
C HIS A 15 -7.38 -2.16 -1.91
N ILE A 16 -8.15 -2.11 -0.83
CA ILE A 16 -8.19 -0.98 0.09
C ILE A 16 -7.24 -1.30 1.25
N ILE A 17 -6.20 -0.49 1.41
CA ILE A 17 -5.16 -0.69 2.41
C ILE A 17 -5.19 0.45 3.40
N PHE A 18 -5.42 0.13 4.66
CA PHE A 18 -5.31 1.10 5.73
C PHE A 18 -3.82 1.39 6.03
N THR A 19 -3.39 2.62 5.79
CA THR A 19 -1.98 3.05 5.85
C THR A 19 -1.38 2.89 7.24
N ARG A 20 -2.17 3.08 8.30
CA ARG A 20 -1.78 2.85 9.70
C ARG A 20 -1.36 1.41 10.02
N HIS A 21 -1.74 0.46 9.17
CA HIS A 21 -1.41 -0.96 9.33
C HIS A 21 -0.26 -1.42 8.43
N ILE A 22 0.28 -0.53 7.58
CA ILE A 22 1.46 -0.82 6.77
C ILE A 22 2.66 -0.87 7.71
N THR A 23 3.31 -2.03 7.74
CA THR A 23 4.48 -2.29 8.60
C THR A 23 5.78 -2.25 7.82
N ASN A 24 5.73 -2.60 6.54
CA ASN A 24 6.89 -2.59 5.66
C ASN A 24 6.51 -2.41 4.19
N LEU A 25 7.42 -1.81 3.41
CA LEU A 25 7.31 -1.60 1.98
C LEU A 25 8.63 -2.03 1.33
N THR A 26 8.58 -2.96 0.39
CA THR A 26 9.77 -3.51 -0.29
C THR A 26 9.57 -3.57 -1.79
N ILE A 27 10.66 -3.57 -2.57
CA ILE A 27 10.61 -3.83 -4.03
C ILE A 27 10.98 -5.29 -4.27
N GLN A 28 10.24 -5.94 -5.15
CA GLN A 28 10.59 -7.23 -5.72
C GLN A 28 10.51 -7.14 -7.25
N SER A 29 11.67 -7.15 -7.91
CA SER A 29 11.81 -6.85 -9.35
C SER A 29 11.17 -5.52 -9.74
N THR A 30 10.06 -5.56 -10.49
CA THR A 30 9.31 -4.41 -11.00
C THR A 30 8.02 -4.15 -10.22
N THR A 31 7.75 -4.96 -9.20
CA THR A 31 6.55 -4.84 -8.36
C THR A 31 6.93 -4.43 -6.95
N ALA A 32 6.14 -3.55 -6.34
CA ALA A 32 6.27 -3.26 -4.93
C ALA A 32 5.42 -4.23 -4.10
N LYS A 33 5.94 -4.56 -2.92
CA LYS A 33 5.34 -5.44 -1.93
C LYS A 33 5.02 -4.66 -0.67
N ILE A 34 3.75 -4.69 -0.28
CA ILE A 34 3.24 -4.04 0.93
C ILE A 34 2.94 -5.10 1.98
N HIS A 35 3.57 -4.98 3.15
CA HIS A 35 3.27 -5.82 4.31
C HIS A 35 2.34 -5.09 5.27
N ILE A 36 1.19 -5.68 5.54
CA ILE A 36 0.14 -5.09 6.38
C ILE A 36 -0.09 -6.01 7.57
N ASN A 37 -0.09 -5.48 8.79
CA ASN A 37 -0.51 -6.21 9.99
C ASN A 37 -1.85 -5.67 10.48
N SER A 38 -2.91 -6.47 10.31
CA SER A 38 -4.26 -6.13 10.76
C SER A 38 -4.74 -7.20 11.73
N GLY A 39 -4.82 -6.85 13.02
CA GLY A 39 -5.45 -7.69 14.04
C GLY A 39 -4.84 -9.09 14.20
N GLY A 40 -3.54 -9.28 13.93
CA GLY A 40 -2.85 -10.57 14.04
C GLY A 40 -2.72 -11.34 12.71
N SER A 41 -3.27 -10.81 11.61
CA SER A 41 -3.07 -11.36 10.26
C SER A 41 -2.11 -10.50 9.45
N SER A 42 -1.18 -11.14 8.75
CA SER A 42 -0.25 -10.46 7.82
C SER A 42 -0.69 -10.65 6.38
N MET A 43 -0.81 -9.57 5.63
CA MET A 43 -1.10 -9.61 4.19
C MET A 43 0.07 -9.04 3.39
N THR A 44 0.33 -9.63 2.23
CA THR A 44 1.30 -9.17 1.24
C THR A 44 0.54 -8.81 -0.03
N VAL A 45 0.69 -7.58 -0.52
CA VAL A 45 0.12 -7.16 -1.81
C VAL A 45 1.23 -6.84 -2.79
N HIS A 46 1.19 -7.44 -3.99
CA HIS A 46 2.13 -7.18 -5.07
C HIS A 46 1.49 -6.23 -6.08
N THR A 47 2.09 -5.07 -6.29
CA THR A 47 1.54 -4.05 -7.19
C THR A 47 2.56 -3.59 -8.22
N SER A 48 2.09 -3.11 -9.38
CA SER A 48 2.92 -2.54 -10.44
C SER A 48 3.47 -1.15 -10.10
N TYR A 49 3.01 -0.51 -9.02
CA TYR A 49 3.59 0.74 -8.56
C TYR A 49 5.04 0.54 -8.09
N SER A 50 5.89 1.52 -8.39
CA SER A 50 7.19 1.67 -7.75
C SER A 50 7.04 2.10 -6.27
N ILE A 51 8.11 1.93 -5.47
CA ILE A 51 8.11 2.46 -4.09
C ILE A 51 7.81 3.96 -4.06
N LYS A 52 8.36 4.73 -5.01
CA LYS A 52 8.16 6.19 -5.03
C LYS A 52 6.69 6.53 -5.20
N GLU A 53 6.01 5.90 -6.15
CA GLU A 53 4.57 6.10 -6.38
C GLU A 53 3.74 5.68 -5.18
N LEU A 54 4.07 4.55 -4.55
CA LEU A 54 3.41 4.12 -3.32
C LEU A 54 3.59 5.12 -2.17
N MET A 55 4.81 5.60 -1.96
CA MET A 55 5.09 6.62 -0.94
C MET A 55 4.33 7.91 -1.24
N GLU A 56 4.28 8.34 -2.49
CA GLU A 56 3.48 9.49 -2.89
C GLU A 56 1.99 9.26 -2.64
N LEU A 57 1.44 8.07 -2.89
CA LEU A 57 0.03 7.76 -2.58
C LEU A 57 -0.24 7.77 -1.07
N ILE A 58 0.71 7.31 -0.26
CA ILE A 58 0.61 7.29 1.20
C ILE A 58 0.71 8.72 1.76
N ILE A 59 1.58 9.56 1.20
CA ILE A 59 1.87 10.92 1.70
C ILE A 59 0.95 11.99 1.11
N LYS A 60 0.55 11.91 -0.18
CA LYS A 60 -0.25 12.94 -0.89
C LYS A 60 -1.74 12.92 -0.58
N GLN A 61 -2.24 11.99 0.23
CA GLN A 61 -3.64 12.05 0.68
C GLN A 61 -3.82 13.36 1.46
N PRO A 62 -4.69 14.30 1.02
CA PRO A 62 -4.81 15.60 1.66
C PRO A 62 -5.10 15.38 3.14
N SER A 63 -4.29 16.01 3.98
CA SER A 63 -4.71 16.36 5.33
C SER A 63 -5.93 17.27 5.17
N ASN A 64 -7.13 16.67 5.15
CA ASN A 64 -8.34 17.43 5.44
C ASN A 64 -8.08 18.08 6.79
N GLY A 65 -7.90 19.41 6.76
CA GLY A 65 -7.59 20.24 7.91
C GLY A 65 -8.76 20.33 8.89
#